data_AF-A0A0F9QQ06-F1
#
_entry.id   AF-A0A0F9QQ06-F1
#
_cell.length_a   1.000
_cell.length_b   1.000
_cell.length_c   1.000
_cell.angle_alpha   90.00
_cell.angle_beta   90.00
_cell.angle_gamma   90.00
#
_symmetry.space_group_name_H-M   'P 1'
#
loop_
_entity.id
_entity.type
_entity.pdbx_description
1 polymer ?
#
loop_
_entity_poly.entity_id
_entity_poly.type
_entity_poly.pdbx_seq_one_letter_code
_entity_poly.pdbx_strand_id
1 'polypeptide(L)'
;MEALRKHNTSTTVYFPMIKAGEQNFAQGGDWTPAAADTQVSIDGGAFANSNNLPAHEGSGMWSLVLDAAEVNGKVIAVAIIDAATKAVEDQSILVATYGNASSSIEVLPADVKQWLTVAPNALIAGRVDTSVGSMASAVLTAASIAANALTAAKIATDAIGTSQLADATALKIVDAILKRDMDQVEATAPVHSLAVAILKAVSRVRDNAGVEQTFETDGSTLKMQRTLTADPTNQPLDEAAVGTS
;
A
#
# COMPACT_ATOMS: atom_id res chain seq x y z
N MET A 1 50.30 -0.76 0.89
CA MET A 1 49.18 -0.39 1.79
C MET A 1 47.98 -0.06 0.92
N GLU A 2 46.78 -0.51 1.28
CA GLU A 2 45.55 -0.18 0.56
C GLU A 2 44.69 0.77 1.40
N ALA A 3 44.22 1.87 0.80
CA ALA A 3 43.41 2.89 1.44
C ALA A 3 42.06 3.02 0.72
N LEU A 4 40.95 2.82 1.43
CA LEU A 4 39.61 3.04 0.87
C LEU A 4 39.22 4.52 1.02
N ARG A 5 38.84 5.19 -0.08
CA ARG A 5 38.52 6.64 -0.10
C ARG A 5 37.27 6.95 -0.91
N LYS A 6 36.62 8.08 -0.63
CA LYS A 6 35.41 8.47 -1.37
C LYS A 6 35.78 8.98 -2.76
N HIS A 7 35.06 8.51 -3.79
CA HIS A 7 35.30 8.92 -5.18
C HIS A 7 35.10 10.42 -5.39
N ASN A 8 35.97 11.01 -6.21
CA ASN A 8 35.93 12.42 -6.62
C ASN A 8 35.78 13.39 -5.43
N THR A 9 36.44 13.09 -4.30
CA THR A 9 36.42 13.89 -3.09
C THR A 9 37.83 13.96 -2.53
N SER A 10 38.39 15.17 -2.43
CA SER A 10 39.75 15.36 -1.90
C SER A 10 39.92 14.67 -0.54
N THR A 11 41.07 14.04 -0.34
CA THR A 11 41.33 13.22 0.82
C THR A 11 42.81 13.15 1.16
N THR A 12 43.10 12.86 2.42
CA THR A 12 44.48 12.66 2.90
C THR A 12 44.77 11.18 3.06
N VAL A 13 45.90 10.74 2.51
CA VAL A 13 46.45 9.40 2.75
C VAL A 13 47.66 9.53 3.67
N TYR A 14 47.76 8.63 4.66
CA TYR A 14 48.87 8.58 5.59
C TYR A 14 49.68 7.31 5.34
N PHE A 15 50.99 7.42 5.33
CA PHE A 15 51.89 6.31 5.07
C PHE A 15 53.22 6.49 5.81
N PRO A 16 53.87 5.40 6.24
CA PRO A 16 55.24 5.46 6.72
C PRO A 16 56.20 5.61 5.53
N MET A 17 57.21 6.47 5.67
CA MET A 17 58.27 6.62 4.67
C MET A 17 59.53 5.92 5.15
N ILE A 18 60.16 5.09 4.30
CA ILE A 18 61.37 4.35 4.66
C ILE A 18 62.59 5.15 4.22
N LYS A 19 63.54 5.36 5.15
CA LYS A 19 64.80 6.03 4.84
C LYS A 19 65.70 5.12 4.02
N ALA A 20 66.28 5.63 2.95
CA ALA A 20 67.13 4.84 2.07
C ALA A 20 68.40 4.38 2.81
N GLY A 21 68.75 3.10 2.65
CA GLY A 21 69.97 2.52 3.22
C GLY A 21 70.00 2.38 4.75
N GLU A 22 68.90 2.69 5.45
CA GLU A 22 68.75 2.53 6.90
C GLU A 22 67.49 1.72 7.24
N GLN A 23 67.48 1.00 8.36
CA GLN A 23 66.29 0.28 8.86
C GLN A 23 65.39 1.19 9.70
N ASN A 24 65.20 2.44 9.28
CA ASN A 24 64.47 3.47 10.01
C ASN A 24 63.43 4.16 9.13
N PHE A 25 62.40 4.73 9.74
CA PHE A 25 61.50 5.64 9.02
C PHE A 25 62.14 7.01 8.83
N ALA A 26 61.96 7.60 7.64
CA ALA A 26 62.45 8.92 7.30
C ALA A 26 61.73 9.99 8.11
N GLN A 27 62.50 10.82 8.82
CA GLN A 27 62.02 11.99 9.53
C GLN A 27 61.97 13.20 8.58
N GLY A 28 61.30 14.28 8.99
CA GLY A 28 61.15 15.48 8.16
C GLY A 28 62.45 16.17 7.72
N GLY A 29 63.59 15.87 8.35
CA GLY A 29 64.91 16.34 7.90
C GLY A 29 65.63 15.42 6.92
N ASP A 30 65.19 14.16 6.78
CA ASP A 30 65.85 13.16 5.93
C ASP A 30 65.44 13.29 4.45
N TRP A 31 64.26 13.84 4.16
CA TRP A 31 63.75 14.00 2.81
C TRP A 31 62.96 15.30 2.68
N THR A 32 63.19 16.03 1.58
CA THR A 32 62.40 17.20 1.21
C THR A 32 61.72 16.87 -0.12
N PRO A 33 60.42 16.53 -0.11
CA PRO A 33 59.72 16.16 -1.34
C PRO A 33 59.76 17.28 -2.37
N ALA A 34 60.05 16.91 -3.61
CA ALA A 34 60.08 17.78 -4.77
C ALA A 34 58.97 17.42 -5.77
N ALA A 35 58.69 18.35 -6.67
CA ALA A 35 57.81 18.08 -7.80
C ALA A 35 58.37 16.88 -8.61
N ALA A 36 57.49 15.93 -8.93
CA ALA A 36 57.78 14.62 -9.55
C ALA A 36 58.20 13.48 -8.62
N ASP A 37 58.44 13.72 -7.32
CA ASP A 37 58.71 12.60 -6.40
C ASP A 37 57.45 11.78 -6.11
N THR A 38 56.28 12.35 -6.39
CA THR A 38 54.98 11.70 -6.20
C THR A 38 54.18 11.76 -7.48
N GLN A 39 53.70 10.60 -7.91
CA GLN A 39 52.95 10.44 -9.14
C GLN A 39 51.74 9.54 -8.92
N VAL A 40 50.64 9.88 -9.57
CA VAL A 40 49.38 9.13 -9.52
C VAL A 40 49.08 8.52 -10.88
N SER A 41 48.63 7.27 -10.87
CA SER A 41 48.05 6.58 -12.02
C SER A 41 46.62 6.19 -11.67
N ILE A 42 45.67 6.66 -12.48
CA ILE A 42 44.24 6.39 -12.31
C ILE A 42 43.86 5.26 -13.26
N ASP A 43 43.38 4.15 -12.71
CA ASP A 43 42.89 2.97 -13.45
C ASP A 43 43.88 2.42 -14.49
N GLY A 44 45.19 2.48 -14.18
CA GLY A 44 46.26 2.03 -15.08
C GLY A 44 46.62 3.02 -16.18
N GLY A 45 46.13 4.27 -16.11
CA GLY A 45 46.57 5.37 -16.97
C GLY A 45 48.04 5.74 -16.75
N ALA A 46 48.56 6.62 -17.61
CA ALA A 46 49.93 7.12 -17.46
C ALA A 46 50.11 7.85 -16.12
N PHE A 47 51.26 7.64 -15.48
CA PHE A 47 51.61 8.35 -14.25
C PHE A 47 51.76 9.85 -14.54
N ALA A 48 51.05 10.65 -13.76
CA ALA A 48 51.16 12.10 -13.75
C ALA A 48 51.59 12.55 -12.35
N ASN A 49 52.31 13.68 -12.24
CA ASN A 49 52.70 14.21 -10.95
C ASN A 49 51.46 14.50 -10.10
N SER A 50 51.54 14.21 -8.80
CA SER A 50 50.47 14.65 -7.91
C SER A 50 50.48 16.16 -7.74
N ASN A 51 49.31 16.72 -7.45
CA ASN A 51 49.12 18.16 -7.30
C ASN A 51 49.67 18.70 -5.98
N ASN A 52 49.74 17.84 -4.96
CA ASN A 52 50.33 18.17 -3.66
C ASN A 52 51.58 17.31 -3.43
N LEU A 53 52.45 17.81 -2.55
CA LEU A 53 53.64 17.10 -2.10
C LEU A 53 53.38 16.48 -0.72
N PRO A 54 54.08 15.38 -0.40
CA PRO A 54 54.05 14.81 0.93
C PRO A 54 54.45 15.80 2.03
N ALA A 55 53.80 15.70 3.18
CA ALA A 55 54.13 16.45 4.38
C ALA A 55 54.47 15.51 5.54
N HIS A 56 55.48 15.86 6.34
CA HIS A 56 55.87 15.08 7.51
C HIS A 56 54.95 15.38 8.68
N GLU A 57 54.36 14.33 9.27
CA GLU A 57 53.40 14.41 10.38
C GLU A 57 54.03 14.05 11.74
N GLY A 58 55.31 13.65 11.76
CA GLY A 58 56.01 13.18 12.95
C GLY A 58 56.17 11.66 12.99
N SER A 59 57.17 11.20 13.74
CA SER A 59 57.43 9.78 14.01
C SER A 59 57.57 8.91 12.75
N GLY A 60 58.10 9.48 11.66
CA GLY A 60 58.26 8.77 10.39
C GLY A 60 56.97 8.58 9.58
N MET A 61 55.86 9.17 10.02
CA MET A 61 54.61 9.22 9.26
C MET A 61 54.56 10.45 8.36
N TRP A 62 54.08 10.22 7.15
CA TRP A 62 53.90 11.25 6.13
C TRP A 62 52.46 11.23 5.64
N SER A 63 51.99 12.38 5.20
CA SER A 63 50.68 12.55 4.59
C SER A 63 50.81 13.03 3.15
N LEU A 64 49.86 12.66 2.30
CA LEU A 64 49.68 13.22 0.97
C LEU A 64 48.21 13.56 0.80
N VAL A 65 47.94 14.81 0.42
CA VAL A 65 46.59 15.24 0.03
C VAL A 65 46.42 14.90 -1.45
N LEU A 66 45.48 14.01 -1.73
CA LEU A 66 44.98 13.76 -3.07
C LEU A 66 43.77 14.66 -3.29
N ASP A 67 43.75 15.40 -4.39
CA ASP A 67 42.59 16.19 -4.76
C ASP A 67 41.46 15.31 -5.31
N ALA A 68 40.33 15.93 -5.62
CA ALA A 68 39.17 15.21 -6.15
C ALA A 68 39.45 14.54 -7.51
N ALA A 69 40.22 15.19 -8.39
CA ALA A 69 40.53 14.68 -9.72
C ALA A 69 41.47 13.46 -9.65
N GLU A 70 42.41 13.46 -8.70
CA GLU A 70 43.35 12.38 -8.46
C GLU A 70 42.68 11.12 -7.89
N VAL A 71 41.50 11.25 -7.26
CA VAL A 71 40.67 10.12 -6.76
C VAL A 71 39.40 9.88 -7.59
N ASN A 72 39.45 10.19 -8.88
CA ASN A 72 38.31 10.06 -9.80
C ASN A 72 38.23 8.73 -10.58
N GLY A 73 39.02 7.71 -10.22
CA GLY A 73 38.97 6.36 -10.81
C GLY A 73 38.51 5.28 -9.82
N LYS A 74 38.57 4.01 -10.25
CA LYS A 74 38.28 2.84 -9.40
C LYS A 74 39.45 2.52 -8.47
N VAL A 75 40.65 2.49 -9.03
CA VAL A 75 41.91 2.19 -8.35
C VAL A 75 42.94 3.25 -8.74
N ILE A 76 43.56 3.87 -7.74
CA ILE A 76 44.59 4.88 -7.90
C ILE A 76 45.88 4.31 -7.34
N ALA A 77 46.89 4.18 -8.18
CA ALA A 77 48.24 3.84 -7.75
C ALA A 77 49.01 5.14 -7.51
N VAL A 78 49.45 5.35 -6.27
CA VAL A 78 50.36 6.44 -5.90
C VAL A 78 51.76 5.85 -5.84
N ALA A 79 52.64 6.32 -6.71
CA ALA A 79 54.07 6.02 -6.66
C ALA A 79 54.79 7.15 -5.93
N ILE A 80 55.67 6.79 -5.00
CA ILE A 80 56.55 7.71 -4.29
C ILE A 80 57.97 7.28 -4.62
N ILE A 81 58.67 8.10 -5.40
CA ILE A 81 59.97 7.80 -5.99
C ILE A 81 60.84 9.04 -5.85
N ASP A 82 61.74 9.05 -4.87
CA ASP A 82 62.79 10.08 -4.79
C ASP A 82 63.85 9.76 -5.85
N ALA A 83 63.62 10.25 -7.06
CA ALA A 83 64.50 9.97 -8.20
C ALA A 83 65.82 10.75 -8.14
N ALA A 84 65.81 11.94 -7.55
CA ALA A 84 66.93 12.87 -7.61
C ALA A 84 67.93 12.66 -6.47
N THR A 85 67.45 12.60 -5.23
CA THR A 85 68.33 12.51 -4.05
C THR A 85 68.49 11.10 -3.51
N LYS A 86 67.54 10.20 -3.82
CA LYS A 86 67.54 8.81 -3.32
C LYS A 86 67.69 8.72 -1.79
N ALA A 87 67.11 9.68 -1.08
CA ALA A 87 67.12 9.78 0.37
C ALA A 87 66.06 8.88 1.04
N VAL A 88 65.03 8.48 0.29
CA VAL A 88 63.99 7.53 0.71
C VAL A 88 63.85 6.39 -0.28
N GLU A 89 63.42 5.23 0.21
CA GLU A 89 63.15 4.06 -0.63
C GLU A 89 61.92 4.28 -1.51
N ASP A 90 61.93 3.69 -2.71
CA ASP A 90 60.79 3.78 -3.63
C ASP A 90 59.60 2.96 -3.07
N GLN A 91 58.42 3.59 -2.98
CA GLN A 91 57.23 2.98 -2.38
C GLN A 91 55.98 3.21 -3.21
N SER A 92 54.93 2.43 -2.92
CA SER A 92 53.63 2.61 -3.55
C SER A 92 52.46 2.43 -2.59
N ILE A 93 51.39 3.14 -2.87
CA ILE A 93 50.12 3.07 -2.15
C ILE A 93 49.03 2.81 -3.18
N LEU A 94 48.14 1.87 -2.88
CA LEU A 94 46.93 1.65 -3.68
C LEU A 94 45.76 2.30 -2.97
N VAL A 95 44.97 3.08 -3.69
CA VAL A 95 43.75 3.70 -3.19
C VAL A 95 42.58 3.16 -3.98
N ALA A 96 41.67 2.48 -3.31
CA ALA A 96 40.40 2.05 -3.87
C ALA A 96 39.33 3.10 -3.58
N THR A 97 38.40 3.34 -4.49
CA THR A 97 37.33 4.32 -4.27
C THR A 97 35.97 3.68 -3.97
N TYR A 98 35.12 4.41 -3.24
CA TYR A 98 33.71 4.03 -3.02
C TYR A 98 32.73 5.19 -3.22
N GLY A 99 31.45 4.83 -3.40
CA GLY A 99 30.33 5.78 -3.35
C GLY A 99 29.95 6.43 -4.69
N ASN A 100 30.44 5.90 -5.81
CA ASN A 100 30.05 6.30 -7.17
C ASN A 100 29.96 5.06 -8.08
N ALA A 101 29.20 5.15 -9.19
CA ALA A 101 29.15 4.09 -10.20
C ALA A 101 30.51 3.84 -10.90
N SER A 102 31.40 4.84 -10.88
CA SER A 102 32.77 4.74 -11.39
C SER A 102 33.78 4.30 -10.32
N SER A 103 33.33 3.93 -9.12
CA SER A 103 34.17 3.44 -8.03
C SER A 103 34.47 1.94 -8.13
N SER A 104 35.49 1.47 -7.40
CA SER A 104 35.71 0.01 -7.24
C SER A 104 34.63 -0.63 -6.37
N ILE A 105 34.11 0.12 -5.39
CA ILE A 105 32.99 -0.28 -4.54
C ILE A 105 31.80 0.64 -4.81
N GLU A 106 30.83 0.14 -5.56
CA GLU A 106 29.56 0.84 -5.78
C GLU A 106 28.70 0.73 -4.51
N VAL A 107 28.42 1.86 -3.84
CA VAL A 107 27.44 1.91 -2.75
C VAL A 107 26.14 2.44 -3.33
N LEU A 108 25.24 1.53 -3.74
CA LEU A 108 23.89 1.88 -4.17
C LEU A 108 22.98 1.90 -2.94
N PRO A 109 22.46 3.07 -2.50
CA PRO A 109 21.59 3.15 -1.32
C PRO A 109 20.20 2.50 -1.53
N ALA A 110 19.85 2.10 -2.76
CA ALA A 110 18.60 1.43 -3.08
C ALA A 110 18.77 0.60 -4.36
N ASP A 111 19.43 -0.56 -4.28
CA ASP A 111 19.53 -1.42 -5.46
C ASP A 111 18.25 -2.23 -5.68
N VAL A 112 17.36 -1.66 -6.49
CA VAL A 112 16.14 -2.29 -7.00
C VAL A 112 16.46 -3.42 -8.01
N LYS A 113 17.72 -3.55 -8.48
CA LYS A 113 18.16 -4.64 -9.38
C LYS A 113 18.27 -6.00 -8.67
N GLN A 114 18.23 -6.05 -7.34
CA GLN A 114 18.08 -7.31 -6.59
C GLN A 114 16.63 -7.86 -6.60
N TRP A 115 15.66 -7.15 -7.18
CA TRP A 115 14.35 -7.71 -7.43
C TRP A 115 14.46 -8.71 -8.59
N LEU A 116 14.74 -9.96 -8.23
CA LEU A 116 15.19 -11.09 -9.04
C LEU A 116 14.39 -11.41 -10.33
N THR A 117 13.32 -10.69 -10.64
CA THR A 117 12.47 -11.03 -11.79
C THR A 117 11.96 -9.83 -12.61
N VAL A 118 11.63 -8.66 -12.03
CA VAL A 118 11.16 -7.48 -12.80
C VAL A 118 11.45 -6.19 -12.03
N ALA A 119 11.99 -5.17 -12.71
CA ALA A 119 12.10 -3.83 -12.15
C ALA A 119 10.70 -3.24 -11.90
N PRO A 120 10.43 -2.68 -10.71
CA PRO A 120 9.14 -2.08 -10.43
C PRO A 120 8.94 -0.84 -11.31
N ASN A 121 7.69 -0.59 -11.69
CA ASN A 121 7.33 0.71 -12.27
C ASN A 121 7.67 1.84 -11.27
N ALA A 122 7.78 3.07 -11.79
CA ALA A 122 8.05 4.26 -10.99
C ALA A 122 7.20 4.27 -9.70
N LEU A 123 7.86 4.48 -8.55
CA LEU A 123 7.17 4.47 -7.26
C LEU A 123 6.11 5.58 -7.23
N ILE A 124 4.85 5.21 -7.00
CA ILE A 124 3.78 6.18 -6.76
C ILE A 124 3.79 6.51 -5.27
N ALA A 125 4.14 7.76 -4.93
CA ALA A 125 4.25 8.24 -3.55
C ALA A 125 5.17 7.39 -2.64
N GLY A 126 6.26 6.85 -3.19
CA GLY A 126 7.21 6.02 -2.43
C GLY A 126 6.75 4.58 -2.20
N ARG A 127 5.64 4.15 -2.81
CA ARG A 127 5.16 2.76 -2.77
C ARG A 127 5.48 2.06 -4.08
N VAL A 128 5.78 0.77 -3.98
CA VAL A 128 5.88 -0.08 -5.16
C VAL A 128 4.50 -0.61 -5.51
N ASP A 129 4.04 -0.30 -6.72
CA ASP A 129 2.83 -0.91 -7.28
C ASP A 129 3.14 -2.33 -7.76
N THR A 130 2.41 -3.30 -7.22
CA THR A 130 2.42 -4.68 -7.70
C THR A 130 1.10 -4.97 -8.41
N SER A 131 1.17 -5.37 -9.67
CA SER A 131 0.00 -5.92 -10.35
C SER A 131 -0.23 -7.35 -9.83
N VAL A 132 -1.15 -7.49 -8.89
CA VAL A 132 -1.58 -8.82 -8.39
C VAL A 132 -2.49 -9.46 -9.44
N GLY A 133 -1.89 -10.14 -10.43
CA GLY A 133 -2.62 -10.85 -11.48
C GLY A 133 -3.54 -11.97 -10.96
N SER A 134 -3.28 -12.48 -9.75
CA SER A 134 -4.16 -13.40 -9.04
C SER A 134 -4.00 -13.19 -7.54
N MET A 135 -5.06 -12.74 -6.85
CA MET A 135 -5.09 -12.73 -5.40
C MET A 135 -5.38 -14.15 -4.91
N ALA A 136 -4.58 -14.65 -3.95
CA ALA A 136 -4.87 -15.92 -3.30
C ALA A 136 -6.23 -15.89 -2.59
N SER A 137 -6.78 -17.06 -2.28
CA SER A 137 -8.00 -17.17 -1.48
C SER A 137 -7.84 -16.43 -0.14
N ALA A 138 -8.90 -15.73 0.29
CA ALA A 138 -8.97 -15.00 1.55
C ALA A 138 -7.94 -13.87 1.75
N VAL A 139 -7.34 -13.32 0.68
CA VAL A 139 -6.51 -12.11 0.79
C VAL A 139 -7.34 -10.91 1.30
N LEU A 140 -8.60 -10.81 0.86
CA LEU A 140 -9.56 -9.86 1.42
C LEU A 140 -10.31 -10.53 2.58
N THR A 141 -9.80 -10.36 3.79
CA THR A 141 -10.49 -10.79 5.02
C THR A 141 -11.47 -9.74 5.51
N ALA A 142 -12.41 -10.10 6.39
CA ALA A 142 -13.32 -9.13 7.00
C ALA A 142 -12.58 -7.96 7.68
N ALA A 143 -11.42 -8.22 8.28
CA ALA A 143 -10.59 -7.19 8.89
C ALA A 143 -9.99 -6.20 7.88
N SER A 144 -9.84 -6.60 6.61
CA SER A 144 -9.35 -5.73 5.53
C SER A 144 -10.45 -4.82 4.95
N ILE A 145 -11.72 -5.08 5.27
CA ILE A 145 -12.87 -4.29 4.81
C ILE A 145 -13.31 -3.38 5.95
N ALA A 146 -12.89 -2.12 5.89
CA ALA A 146 -13.34 -1.11 6.86
C ALA A 146 -14.87 -0.93 6.80
N ALA A 147 -15.47 -0.48 7.91
CA ALA A 147 -16.87 -0.11 7.93
C ALA A 147 -17.16 0.93 6.83
N ASN A 148 -18.25 0.72 6.07
CA ASN A 148 -18.63 1.54 4.92
C ASN A 148 -17.64 1.56 3.75
N ALA A 149 -16.68 0.64 3.66
CA ALA A 149 -15.82 0.52 2.49
C ALA A 149 -16.62 0.21 1.20
N LEU A 150 -17.74 -0.52 1.33
CA LEU A 150 -18.65 -0.86 0.24
C LEU A 150 -19.94 -0.03 0.34
N THR A 151 -19.88 1.24 -0.07
CA THR A 151 -21.08 2.09 -0.17
C THR A 151 -21.91 1.75 -1.40
N ALA A 152 -23.15 2.24 -1.46
CA ALA A 152 -24.03 2.05 -2.61
C ALA A 152 -23.38 2.50 -3.94
N ALA A 153 -22.58 3.56 -3.92
CA ALA A 153 -21.86 4.04 -5.10
C ALA A 153 -20.73 3.11 -5.58
N LYS A 154 -20.30 2.14 -4.75
CA LYS A 154 -19.29 1.13 -5.08
C LYS A 154 -19.91 -0.18 -5.57
N ILE A 155 -21.21 -0.35 -5.39
CA ILE A 155 -21.96 -1.46 -5.98
C ILE A 155 -22.35 -1.01 -7.40
N ALA A 156 -21.79 -1.68 -8.40
CA ALA A 156 -22.15 -1.38 -9.79
C ALA A 156 -23.65 -1.65 -10.02
N THR A 157 -24.22 -0.93 -10.98
CA THR A 157 -25.57 -1.24 -11.47
C THR A 157 -25.64 -2.71 -11.86
N ASP A 158 -26.71 -3.39 -11.43
CA ASP A 158 -26.94 -4.82 -11.66
C ASP A 158 -25.88 -5.77 -11.07
N ALA A 159 -25.02 -5.31 -10.15
CA ALA A 159 -24.07 -6.19 -9.46
C ALA A 159 -24.75 -7.27 -8.61
N ILE A 160 -25.99 -7.03 -8.19
CA ILE A 160 -26.82 -7.97 -7.44
C ILE A 160 -28.00 -8.37 -8.34
N GLY A 161 -27.77 -9.38 -9.18
CA GLY A 161 -28.78 -9.98 -10.03
C GLY A 161 -29.39 -11.26 -9.44
N THR A 162 -30.22 -11.93 -10.23
CA THR A 162 -30.89 -13.19 -9.82
C THR A 162 -29.92 -14.28 -9.43
N SER A 163 -28.76 -14.37 -10.08
CA SER A 163 -27.71 -15.35 -9.75
C SER A 163 -27.02 -15.10 -8.40
N GLN A 164 -27.06 -13.87 -7.89
CA GLN A 164 -26.45 -13.50 -6.61
C GLN A 164 -27.44 -13.66 -5.45
N LEU A 165 -28.75 -13.71 -5.73
CA LEU A 165 -29.77 -14.03 -4.76
C LEU A 165 -29.91 -15.55 -4.67
N ALA A 166 -29.57 -16.14 -3.52
CA ALA A 166 -29.94 -17.52 -3.25
C ALA A 166 -31.47 -17.69 -3.32
N ASP A 167 -31.95 -18.83 -3.82
CA ASP A 167 -33.38 -19.11 -4.01
C ASP A 167 -34.23 -18.85 -2.75
N ALA A 168 -33.71 -19.26 -1.58
CA ALA A 168 -34.38 -19.05 -0.30
C ALA A 168 -34.53 -17.54 0.05
N THR A 169 -33.60 -16.70 -0.39
CA THR A 169 -33.69 -15.25 -0.20
C THR A 169 -34.69 -14.64 -1.18
N ALA A 170 -34.70 -15.10 -2.43
CA ALA A 170 -35.67 -14.63 -3.42
C ALA A 170 -37.12 -14.91 -2.99
N LEU A 171 -37.41 -16.11 -2.47
CA LEU A 171 -38.74 -16.45 -1.95
C LEU A 171 -39.16 -15.54 -0.80
N LYS A 172 -38.27 -15.29 0.17
CA LYS A 172 -38.57 -14.39 1.29
C LYS A 172 -38.89 -12.96 0.84
N ILE A 173 -38.22 -12.47 -0.20
CA ILE A 173 -38.50 -11.16 -0.79
C ILE A 173 -39.89 -11.16 -1.43
N VAL A 174 -40.23 -12.20 -2.19
CA VAL A 174 -41.55 -12.35 -2.82
C VAL A 174 -42.66 -12.41 -1.77
N ASP A 175 -42.49 -13.20 -0.71
CA ASP A 175 -43.46 -13.31 0.37
C ASP A 175 -43.68 -11.96 1.08
N ALA A 176 -42.59 -11.23 1.35
CA ALA A 176 -42.66 -9.91 1.95
C ALA A 176 -43.40 -8.90 1.06
N ILE A 177 -43.19 -8.97 -0.26
CA ILE A 177 -43.91 -8.14 -1.24
C ILE A 177 -45.39 -8.52 -1.26
N LEU A 178 -45.73 -9.81 -1.37
CA LEU A 178 -47.12 -10.27 -1.40
C LEU A 178 -47.87 -9.84 -0.14
N LYS A 179 -47.24 -9.98 1.03
CA LYS A 179 -47.83 -9.52 2.28
C LYS A 179 -48.09 -8.02 2.26
N ARG A 180 -47.09 -7.22 1.87
CA ARG A 180 -47.24 -5.75 1.80
C ARG A 180 -48.37 -5.35 0.87
N ASP A 181 -48.46 -5.98 -0.29
CA ASP A 181 -49.49 -5.67 -1.28
C ASP A 181 -50.89 -6.07 -0.76
N MET A 182 -51.00 -7.21 -0.04
CA MET A 182 -52.23 -7.60 0.66
C MET A 182 -52.63 -6.59 1.74
N ASP A 183 -51.69 -6.20 2.60
CA ASP A 183 -51.91 -5.22 3.67
C ASP A 183 -52.39 -3.87 3.07
N GLN A 184 -51.84 -3.46 1.92
CA GLN A 184 -52.29 -2.24 1.23
C GLN A 184 -53.72 -2.36 0.69
N VAL A 185 -54.09 -3.49 0.12
CA VAL A 185 -55.46 -3.75 -0.34
C VAL A 185 -56.42 -3.71 0.84
N GLU A 186 -56.08 -4.39 1.93
CA GLU A 186 -56.89 -4.40 3.14
C GLU A 186 -57.06 -3.00 3.73
N ALA A 187 -56.02 -2.19 3.79
CA ALA A 187 -56.13 -0.82 4.33
C ALA A 187 -56.98 0.10 3.43
N THR A 188 -56.81 0.02 2.10
CA THR A 188 -57.32 1.06 1.18
C THR A 188 -58.57 0.68 0.37
N ALA A 189 -58.94 -0.61 0.33
CA ALA A 189 -60.09 -1.04 -0.46
C ALA A 189 -61.39 -0.34 -0.02
N PRO A 190 -62.22 0.14 -0.97
CA PRO A 190 -63.53 0.70 -0.66
C PRO A 190 -64.43 -0.31 0.06
N VAL A 191 -65.25 0.17 0.99
CA VAL A 191 -66.15 -0.64 1.83
C VAL A 191 -67.09 -1.52 1.00
N HIS A 192 -67.52 -1.05 -0.18
CA HIS A 192 -68.39 -1.78 -1.10
C HIS A 192 -67.62 -2.27 -2.33
N SER A 193 -66.50 -2.95 -2.12
CA SER A 193 -65.68 -3.53 -3.18
C SER A 193 -65.66 -5.06 -3.12
N LEU A 194 -65.29 -5.69 -4.24
CA LEU A 194 -65.04 -7.13 -4.28
C LEU A 194 -63.97 -7.55 -3.26
N ALA A 195 -62.96 -6.70 -3.00
CA ALA A 195 -61.93 -6.98 -2.00
C ALA A 195 -62.51 -7.12 -0.59
N VAL A 196 -63.45 -6.25 -0.20
CA VAL A 196 -64.15 -6.37 1.10
C VAL A 196 -65.12 -7.55 1.11
N ALA A 197 -65.73 -7.90 -0.03
CA ALA A 197 -66.55 -9.11 -0.12
C ALA A 197 -65.72 -10.40 0.07
N ILE A 198 -64.52 -10.45 -0.51
CA ILE A 198 -63.57 -11.54 -0.29
C ILE A 198 -63.11 -11.55 1.17
N LEU A 199 -62.78 -10.37 1.73
CA LEU A 199 -62.40 -10.24 3.14
C LEU A 199 -63.50 -10.77 4.08
N LYS A 200 -64.77 -10.45 3.82
CA LYS A 200 -65.92 -11.01 4.57
C LYS A 200 -65.99 -12.53 4.52
N ALA A 201 -65.55 -13.17 3.43
CA ALA A 201 -65.60 -14.61 3.27
C ALA A 201 -64.44 -15.33 4.00
N VAL A 202 -63.29 -14.69 4.14
CA VAL A 202 -62.06 -15.32 4.66
C VAL A 202 -61.64 -14.84 6.04
N SER A 203 -62.10 -13.66 6.46
CA SER A 203 -61.74 -13.04 7.74
C SER A 203 -62.83 -13.24 8.80
N ARG A 204 -62.49 -12.90 10.04
CA ARG A 204 -63.44 -12.94 11.14
C ARG A 204 -64.61 -11.99 10.86
N VAL A 205 -65.84 -12.51 10.99
CA VAL A 205 -67.08 -11.73 11.05
C VAL A 205 -67.72 -11.94 12.41
N ARG A 206 -68.21 -10.87 13.04
CA ARG A 206 -68.86 -10.94 14.35
C ARG A 206 -70.09 -10.04 14.36
N ASP A 207 -71.17 -10.50 14.97
CA ASP A 207 -72.21 -9.60 15.46
C ASP A 207 -71.82 -9.08 16.85
N ASN A 208 -71.72 -7.76 16.99
CA ASN A 208 -71.44 -7.07 18.24
C ASN A 208 -72.64 -6.17 18.61
N ALA A 209 -73.66 -6.81 19.22
CA ALA A 209 -74.88 -6.16 19.70
C ALA A 209 -75.70 -5.46 18.60
N GLY A 210 -76.01 -6.17 17.51
CA GLY A 210 -76.80 -5.63 16.40
C GLY A 210 -75.95 -4.85 15.39
N VAL A 211 -74.64 -5.08 15.38
CA VAL A 211 -73.71 -4.48 14.42
C VAL A 211 -72.81 -5.59 13.87
N GLU A 212 -72.96 -5.87 12.58
CA GLU A 212 -72.06 -6.77 11.87
C GLU A 212 -70.70 -6.07 11.71
N GLN A 213 -69.65 -6.69 12.21
CA GLN A 213 -68.27 -6.23 12.11
C GLN A 213 -67.46 -7.21 11.27
N THR A 214 -66.78 -6.70 10.25
CA THR A 214 -65.81 -7.44 9.44
C THR A 214 -64.41 -6.94 9.76
N PHE A 215 -63.51 -7.88 10.05
CA PHE A 215 -62.12 -7.60 10.40
C PHE A 215 -61.19 -7.82 9.20
N GLU A 216 -60.01 -7.19 9.24
CA GLU A 216 -58.86 -7.49 8.38
C GLU A 216 -58.36 -8.94 8.62
N THR A 217 -57.42 -9.42 7.81
CA THR A 217 -56.93 -10.82 7.95
C THR A 217 -56.14 -11.05 9.24
N ASP A 218 -55.77 -10.00 9.96
CA ASP A 218 -55.19 -10.07 11.31
C ASP A 218 -56.21 -10.53 12.39
N GLY A 219 -57.50 -10.54 12.05
CA GLY A 219 -58.60 -10.92 12.95
C GLY A 219 -58.87 -9.95 14.09
N SER A 220 -58.28 -8.75 14.07
CA SER A 220 -58.29 -7.78 15.16
C SER A 220 -58.64 -6.36 14.72
N THR A 221 -58.25 -5.96 13.52
CA THR A 221 -58.48 -4.61 12.97
C THR A 221 -59.84 -4.54 12.26
N LEU A 222 -60.69 -3.58 12.62
CA LEU A 222 -62.03 -3.42 12.06
C LEU A 222 -61.96 -2.78 10.66
N LYS A 223 -62.41 -3.48 9.63
CA LYS A 223 -62.45 -2.97 8.24
C LYS A 223 -63.79 -2.32 7.90
N MET A 224 -64.89 -2.93 8.31
CA MET A 224 -66.25 -2.48 8.00
C MET A 224 -67.18 -2.82 9.16
N GLN A 225 -68.13 -1.93 9.44
CA GLN A 225 -69.25 -2.21 10.32
C GLN A 225 -70.58 -1.78 9.70
N ARG A 226 -71.65 -2.51 9.97
CA ARG A 226 -73.00 -2.19 9.52
C ARG A 226 -74.02 -2.57 10.58
N THR A 227 -74.94 -1.66 10.88
CA THR A 227 -76.04 -1.91 11.81
C THR A 227 -77.02 -2.90 11.21
N LEU A 228 -77.34 -3.95 11.96
CA LEU A 228 -78.37 -4.92 11.65
C LEU A 228 -79.74 -4.36 12.07
N THR A 229 -80.78 -4.72 11.33
CA THR A 229 -82.15 -4.26 11.60
C THR A 229 -83.09 -5.45 11.78
N ALA A 230 -84.10 -5.30 12.64
CA ALA A 230 -85.19 -6.25 12.79
C ALA A 230 -86.37 -5.97 11.82
N ASP A 231 -86.33 -4.82 11.13
CA ASP A 231 -87.33 -4.45 10.13
C ASP A 231 -87.11 -5.26 8.85
N PRO A 232 -88.02 -6.19 8.47
CA PRO A 232 -87.87 -7.06 7.31
C PRO A 232 -87.76 -6.31 5.97
N THR A 233 -88.09 -5.02 5.95
CA THR A 233 -88.00 -4.16 4.75
C THR A 233 -86.62 -3.50 4.59
N ASN A 234 -85.78 -3.52 5.62
CA ASN A 234 -84.43 -2.95 5.61
C ASN A 234 -83.36 -4.05 5.67
N GLN A 235 -82.18 -3.80 5.09
CA GLN A 235 -81.07 -4.74 5.06
C GLN A 235 -79.82 -4.11 5.71
N PRO A 236 -78.97 -4.88 6.43
CA PRO A 236 -79.01 -6.34 6.63
C PRO A 236 -79.89 -6.72 7.83
N LEU A 237 -80.59 -7.85 7.73
CA LEU A 237 -81.43 -8.34 8.82
C LEU A 237 -80.61 -9.03 9.92
N ASP A 238 -81.02 -8.84 11.17
CA ASP A 238 -80.53 -9.64 12.29
C ASP A 238 -81.21 -11.01 12.29
N GLU A 239 -80.56 -12.02 11.68
CA GLU A 239 -81.10 -13.38 11.61
C GLU A 239 -81.19 -14.08 12.97
N ALA A 240 -80.46 -13.60 14.00
CA ALA A 240 -80.51 -14.17 15.35
C ALA A 240 -81.73 -13.67 16.16
N ALA A 241 -82.17 -12.43 15.92
CA ALA A 241 -83.35 -11.86 16.58
C ALA A 241 -84.69 -12.28 15.93
N VAL A 242 -84.68 -12.70 14.66
CA VAL A 242 -85.90 -13.07 13.91
C VAL A 242 -86.43 -14.47 14.29
N GLY A 243 -85.64 -15.30 14.98
CA GLY A 243 -86.00 -16.67 15.37
C GLY A 243 -86.66 -16.86 16.75
N THR A 244 -86.81 -15.80 17.55
CA THR A 244 -87.48 -15.87 18.87
C THR A 244 -88.93 -15.35 18.79
N SER A 245 -89.81 -16.14 18.17
CA SER A 245 -91.27 -15.99 18.28
C SER A 245 -91.90 -17.30 18.69
#